data_AF-A0A967WHW2-F1
#
_entry.id   AF-A0A967WHW2-F1
#
_cell.length_a   1.000
_cell.length_b   1.000
_cell.length_c   1.000
_cell.angle_alpha   90.00
_cell.angle_beta   90.00
_cell.angle_gamma   90.00
#
_symmetry.space_group_name_H-M   'P 1'
#
loop_
_entity.id
_entity.type
_entity.pdbx_description
1 polymer ?
#
loop_
_entity_poly.entity_id
_entity_poly.type
_entity_poly.pdbx_seq_one_letter_code
_entity_poly.pdbx_strand_id
1 'polypeptide(L)' 'PEDVARLALYLASDESSLMTGQTLFIDGGTILKKYPELFNYFRLMGG' A
#
# COMPACT_ATOMS: atom_id res chain seq x y z
N PRO A 1 -11.21 -3.10 -4.83
CA PRO A 1 -10.88 -2.52 -6.16
C PRO A 1 -11.05 -0.99 -6.23
N GLU A 2 -11.86 -0.45 -5.33
CA GLU A 2 -12.38 0.90 -5.30
C GLU A 2 -11.32 1.90 -4.84
N ASP A 3 -10.42 1.52 -3.92
CA ASP A 3 -9.32 2.39 -3.49
C ASP A 3 -8.33 2.67 -4.63
N VAL A 4 -8.03 1.65 -5.43
CA VAL A 4 -7.18 1.80 -6.62
C VAL A 4 -7.86 2.71 -7.65
N ALA A 5 -9.17 2.52 -7.88
CA ALA A 5 -9.94 3.37 -8.80
C ALA A 5 -9.99 4.82 -8.33
N ARG A 6 -10.16 5.08 -7.03
CA ARG A 6 -10.13 6.43 -6.46
C ARG A 6 -8.76 7.11 -6.62
N LEU A 7 -7.66 6.37 -6.39
CA LEU A 7 -6.33 6.92 -6.62
C LEU A 7 -6.11 7.22 -8.10
N ALA A 8 -6.51 6.32 -8.99
CA ALA A 8 -6.41 6.56 -10.43
C ALA A 8 -7.21 7.80 -10.86
N LEU A 9 -8.42 7.98 -10.31
CA LEU A 9 -9.25 9.16 -10.57
C LEU A 9 -8.56 10.46 -10.10
N TYR A 10 -7.97 10.45 -8.90
CA TYR A 10 -7.22 11.58 -8.37
C TYR A 10 -5.96 11.89 -9.20
N LEU A 11 -5.19 10.88 -9.60
CA LEU A 11 -3.99 11.07 -10.43
C LEU A 11 -4.30 11.53 -11.86
N ALA A 12 -5.53 11.31 -12.32
CA ALA A 12 -6.00 11.80 -13.61
C ALA A 12 -6.53 13.24 -13.56
N SER A 13 -6.63 13.85 -12.38
CA SER A 13 -7.21 15.18 -12.18
C SER A 13 -6.16 16.26 -11.96
N ASP A 14 -6.55 17.52 -12.15
CA ASP A 14 -5.66 18.69 -12.07
C ASP A 14 -5.08 18.90 -10.66
N GLU A 15 -5.77 18.40 -9.63
CA GLU A 15 -5.34 18.41 -8.23
C GLU A 15 -4.02 17.65 -8.00
N SER A 16 -3.62 16.78 -8.94
CA SER A 16 -2.38 16.02 -8.91
C SER A 16 -1.32 16.52 -9.90
N SER A 17 -1.49 17.71 -10.48
CA SER A 17 -0.62 18.26 -11.55
C SER A 17 0.89 18.29 -11.25
N LEU A 18 1.28 18.29 -9.97
CA LEU A 18 2.69 18.25 -9.54
C LEU A 18 3.17 16.85 -9.11
N MET A 19 2.32 15.83 -9.15
CA MET A 19 2.59 14.47 -8.69
C MET A 19 2.96 13.56 -9.86
N THR A 20 4.22 13.64 -10.30
CA THR A 20 4.76 12.84 -11.39
C THR A 20 6.04 12.08 -10.99
N GLY A 21 6.32 10.98 -11.68
CA GLY A 21 7.51 10.14 -11.46
C GLY A 21 7.52 9.35 -10.15
N GLN A 22 6.39 9.29 -9.43
CA GLN A 22 6.29 8.61 -8.14
C GLN A 22 5.69 7.22 -8.27
N THR A 23 6.11 6.30 -7.39
CA THR A 23 5.42 5.03 -7.15
C THR A 23 4.62 5.16 -5.86
N LEU A 24 3.30 5.03 -5.94
CA LEU A 24 2.40 5.12 -4.80
C LEU A 24 1.87 3.74 -4.41
N PHE A 25 1.92 3.42 -3.12
CA PHE A 25 1.43 2.16 -2.57
C PHE A 25 0.05 2.34 -1.92
N ILE A 26 -0.94 1.57 -2.37
CA ILE A 26 -2.24 1.39 -1.71
C ILE A 26 -2.34 -0.08 -1.30
N ASP A 27 -1.69 -0.41 -0.19
CA ASP A 27 -1.52 -1.79 0.28
C ASP A 27 -1.87 -1.95 1.77
N GLY A 28 -2.53 -0.94 2.37
CA GLY A 28 -2.82 -0.92 3.80
C GLY A 28 -1.58 -0.79 4.70
N GLY A 29 -0.47 -0.27 4.16
CA GLY A 29 0.81 -0.13 4.87
C GLY A 29 1.62 -1.43 4.93
N THR A 30 1.36 -2.37 4.02
CA THR A 30 2.03 -3.68 4.01
C THR A 30 3.53 -3.53 3.75
N ILE A 31 3.95 -2.62 2.87
CA ILE A 31 5.36 -2.33 2.60
C ILE A 31 6.14 -1.83 3.82
N LEU A 32 5.45 -1.24 4.80
CA LEU A 32 6.07 -0.80 6.06
C LEU A 32 6.31 -1.96 7.03
N LYS A 33 5.70 -3.11 6.80
CA LYS A 33 5.83 -4.29 7.67
C LYS A 33 7.00 -5.13 7.21
N LYS A 34 8.08 -5.16 8.00
CA LYS A 34 9.32 -5.87 7.65
C LYS A 34 9.16 -7.41 7.60
N TYR A 35 8.34 -8.01 8.49
CA TYR A 35 8.14 -9.46 8.62
C TYR A 35 6.82 -9.86 9.35
N PRO A 36 5.64 -9.30 9.01
CA PRO A 36 4.44 -9.48 9.84
C PRO A 36 3.94 -10.94 9.89
N GLU A 37 3.93 -11.62 8.75
CA GLU A 37 3.40 -13.00 8.67
C GLU A 37 4.38 -14.04 9.20
N LEU A 38 5.69 -13.82 9.04
CA LEU A 38 6.70 -14.77 9.52
C LEU A 38 6.75 -14.81 11.06
N PHE A 39 6.70 -13.64 11.73
CA PHE A 39 6.66 -13.61 13.19
C PHE A 39 5.34 -14.13 13.76
N ASN A 40 4.21 -13.88 13.09
CA ASN A 40 2.94 -14.49 13.47
C ASN A 40 2.93 -16.00 13.24
N TYR A 41 3.51 -16.48 12.14
CA TYR A 41 3.70 -17.90 11.87
C TYR A 41 4.54 -18.58 12.97
N PHE A 42 5.71 -18.03 13.33
CA PHE A 42 6.51 -18.58 14.43
C PHE A 42 5.80 -18.52 15.78
N ARG A 43 5.00 -17.47 16.05
CA ARG A 43 4.20 -17.38 17.26
C ARG A 43 3.06 -18.41 17.30
N LEU A 44 2.41 -18.69 16.17
CA LEU A 44 1.33 -19.68 16.06
C LEU A 44 1.85 -21.12 16.06
N MET A 45 3.09 -21.35 15.61
CA MET A 45 3.75 -22.66 15.57
C MET A 45 4.46 -23.05 16.88
N GLY A 46 4.29 -22.26 17.94
CA GLY A 46 4.78 -22.59 19.28
C GLY A 46 6.26 -22.26 19.48
N GLY A 47 6.54 -20.98 19.78
CA GLY A 47 7.78 -20.64 20.50
C GLY A 47 7.90 -21.41 21.81
#